data_AF-A0AAW0PZP5-F1
#
_entry.id   AF-A0AAW0PZP5-F1
#
_cell.length_a   1.000
_cell.length_b   1.000
_cell.length_c   1.000
_cell.angle_alpha   90.00
_cell.angle_beta   90.00
_cell.angle_gamma   90.00
#
_symmetry.space_group_name_H-M   'P 1'
#
loop_
_entity.id
_entity.type
_entity.pdbx_description
1 polymer ?
#
loop_
_entity_poly.entity_id
_entity_poly.type
_entity_poly.pdbx_seq_one_letter_code
_entity_poly.pdbx_strand_id
1 'polypeptide(L)'
;MRYKNLAFSNCMLLFIYSYQSQSEASTSTPLTGKRRRIPMPALSCVEESLSEREEDYTEFEIQLAQGETATEEHGEEHGLCRGENWDILDENTINSLENSIIDWTDDTWTPTKNTEEVSTSEEDETIEVDSYSDDSDEDYMPTIRIRSGASLAANINVEKLPEISLEDVVHGVVHEPAVQENDDTSIPEGIKVEDPEDIVNQKAAIVYHICLKQLTTFLELPITICTEKVAKKECGAAGPFEVDLIKRGTALIVKWMCPNGHIVWQWNSQPTFKFKMQAGDFMLATNILLSGNNYSKVALLFNYMNMGMVARTTFFSIQDAYCVETIEDFWEESRASVISGLQQDEVVALGDGRMDSPGFSAQYCTYTVMDNHTKKIIQVANTDKRETQGNSTIMEKAAFIQCVDRLRDEITLSEMCTDAHAQISALFKTGMYKDVGVEHTFDMWHGAKNLGKKIHAAGQQRECKILLQWKKDICNHFWFCCKMADNYDRFFAMWIGLLHHVTGEHEWSLDACRHDPLVDEPNKDWIKKGSKAHKALSEIILSERFLKNVPKYLKFRQVELKKNR
;
A
#
# COMPACT_ATOMS: atom_id res chain seq x y z
N MET A 1 -19.17 0.87 25.06
CA MET A 1 -18.89 1.89 24.02
C MET A 1 -17.51 2.55 24.17
N ARG A 2 -16.93 2.74 25.36
CA ARG A 2 -15.53 3.25 25.53
C ARG A 2 -14.39 2.25 25.22
N TYR A 3 -14.70 1.00 24.86
CA TYR A 3 -13.73 -0.09 24.70
C TYR A 3 -13.24 -0.32 23.25
N LYS A 4 -13.70 0.47 22.26
CA LYS A 4 -13.30 0.29 20.84
C LYS A 4 -11.97 0.99 20.48
N ASN A 5 -11.57 2.06 21.16
CA ASN A 5 -10.58 2.99 20.59
C ASN A 5 -9.12 2.80 21.05
N LEU A 6 -8.83 2.35 22.28
CA LEU A 6 -7.43 2.40 22.77
C LEU A 6 -6.53 1.25 22.24
N ALA A 7 -7.05 0.03 22.18
CA ALA A 7 -6.28 -1.13 21.72
C ALA A 7 -6.07 -1.17 20.20
N PHE A 8 -7.04 -0.67 19.44
CA PHE A 8 -6.93 -0.53 17.99
C PHE A 8 -5.95 0.58 17.59
N SER A 9 -5.88 1.67 18.36
CA SER A 9 -4.98 2.80 18.09
C SER A 9 -3.51 2.40 18.18
N ASN A 10 -3.11 1.57 19.17
CA ASN A 10 -1.72 1.11 19.30
C ASN A 10 -1.29 0.11 18.21
N CYS A 11 -2.18 -0.79 17.77
CA CYS A 11 -1.91 -1.66 16.62
C CYS A 11 -1.88 -0.90 15.28
N MET A 12 -2.68 0.16 15.12
CA MET A 12 -2.66 1.00 13.91
C MET A 12 -1.48 1.98 13.86
N LEU A 13 -1.05 2.52 15.01
CA LEU A 13 0.14 3.38 15.09
C LEU A 13 1.40 2.63 14.64
N LEU A 14 1.56 1.36 15.03
CA LEU A 14 2.64 0.48 14.52
C LEU A 14 2.52 0.23 13.02
N PHE A 15 1.29 0.19 12.48
CA PHE A 15 1.06 -0.04 11.07
C PHE A 15 1.43 1.16 10.19
N ILE A 16 1.11 2.40 10.59
CA ILE A 16 1.47 3.62 9.85
C ILE A 16 3.00 3.76 9.72
N TYR A 17 3.76 3.38 10.75
CA TYR A 17 5.23 3.36 10.67
C TYR A 17 5.78 2.21 9.81
N SER A 18 5.09 1.06 9.73
CA SER A 18 5.51 -0.08 8.91
C SER A 18 5.08 0.01 7.43
N TYR A 19 3.96 0.70 7.13
CA TYR A 19 3.42 0.85 5.77
C TYR A 19 4.27 1.76 4.88
N GLN A 20 5.17 2.55 5.48
CA GLN A 20 6.23 3.26 4.77
C GLN A 20 7.35 2.33 4.25
N SER A 21 7.38 1.05 4.66
CA SER A 21 8.54 0.17 4.42
C SER A 21 8.32 -1.06 3.55
N GLN A 22 7.11 -1.61 3.36
CA GLN A 22 6.94 -2.87 2.61
C GLN A 22 5.61 -2.97 1.86
N SER A 23 5.69 -3.10 0.52
CA SER A 23 4.56 -3.46 -0.34
C SER A 23 4.97 -4.57 -1.32
N GLU A 24 4.63 -5.82 -1.01
CA GLU A 24 4.63 -6.91 -1.99
C GLU A 24 3.23 -7.54 -2.03
N ALA A 25 2.55 -7.39 -3.17
CA ALA A 25 1.20 -7.87 -3.40
C ALA A 25 1.17 -9.34 -3.81
N SER A 26 0.12 -10.05 -3.41
CA SER A 26 -0.02 -11.49 -3.56
C SER A 26 -1.42 -11.83 -4.07
N THR A 27 -1.51 -12.23 -5.34
CA THR A 27 -2.74 -12.53 -6.09
C THR A 27 -3.28 -13.95 -5.83
N SER A 28 -4.61 -14.15 -5.91
CA SER A 28 -5.24 -15.48 -6.09
C SER A 28 -6.62 -15.38 -6.75
N THR A 29 -6.78 -16.13 -7.85
CA THR A 29 -7.97 -16.25 -8.72
C THR A 29 -9.15 -17.00 -8.06
N PRO A 30 -10.43 -16.67 -8.35
CA PRO A 30 -11.58 -17.42 -7.85
C PRO A 30 -12.12 -18.47 -8.85
N LEU A 31 -12.55 -19.61 -8.30
CA LEU A 31 -13.31 -20.67 -8.99
C LEU A 31 -14.81 -20.38 -8.96
N THR A 32 -15.46 -20.49 -10.13
CA THR A 32 -16.90 -20.30 -10.33
C THR A 32 -17.73 -21.48 -9.81
N GLY A 33 -18.69 -21.23 -8.92
CA GLY A 33 -19.68 -22.20 -8.46
C GLY A 33 -21.09 -21.62 -8.41
N LYS A 34 -21.96 -22.04 -9.33
CA LYS A 34 -23.39 -21.68 -9.39
C LYS A 34 -24.12 -22.04 -8.09
N ARG A 35 -24.80 -21.09 -7.44
CA ARG A 35 -25.84 -21.37 -6.43
C ARG A 35 -27.14 -20.63 -6.73
N ARG A 36 -28.22 -21.41 -6.63
CA ARG A 36 -29.62 -21.07 -6.89
C ARG A 36 -30.18 -20.13 -5.82
N ARG A 37 -31.05 -19.20 -6.25
CA ARG A 37 -31.87 -18.31 -5.40
C ARG A 37 -32.92 -19.11 -4.61
N ILE A 38 -33.15 -18.72 -3.36
CA ILE A 38 -34.34 -19.02 -2.56
C ILE A 38 -34.87 -17.68 -2.02
N PRO A 39 -36.20 -17.41 -2.01
CA PRO A 39 -36.74 -16.10 -1.68
C PRO A 39 -36.90 -15.88 -0.17
N MET A 40 -36.72 -14.64 0.28
CA MET A 40 -37.07 -14.18 1.63
C MET A 40 -38.58 -13.93 1.77
N PRO A 41 -39.19 -14.20 2.95
CA PRO A 41 -40.48 -13.65 3.32
C PRO A 41 -40.35 -12.27 4.00
N ALA A 42 -41.35 -11.43 3.74
CA ALA A 42 -41.55 -10.10 4.28
C ALA A 42 -41.87 -10.12 5.79
N LEU A 43 -41.42 -9.10 6.51
CA LEU A 43 -41.90 -8.80 7.86
C LEU A 43 -42.42 -7.36 7.93
N SER A 44 -43.62 -7.29 8.48
CA SER A 44 -44.53 -6.17 8.63
C SER A 44 -44.14 -5.21 9.76
N CYS A 45 -44.59 -3.97 9.58
CA CYS A 45 -44.62 -2.88 10.55
C CYS A 45 -45.12 -3.28 11.94
N VAL A 46 -44.50 -2.69 12.97
CA VAL A 46 -45.16 -2.33 14.22
C VAL A 46 -44.63 -0.95 14.62
N GLU A 47 -45.52 0.04 14.60
CA GLU A 47 -45.38 1.31 15.31
C GLU A 47 -45.62 1.08 16.79
N GLU A 48 -44.80 1.68 17.66
CA GLU A 48 -45.25 2.07 18.99
C GLU A 48 -44.47 3.31 19.45
N SER A 49 -45.16 4.16 20.21
CA SER A 49 -44.95 5.59 20.29
C SER A 49 -44.73 6.06 21.74
N LEU A 50 -44.04 7.21 21.86
CA LEU A 50 -44.03 8.19 22.96
C LEU A 50 -43.39 7.79 24.31
N SER A 51 -42.37 8.54 24.73
CA SER A 51 -42.56 9.70 25.63
C SER A 51 -41.23 10.33 26.08
N GLU A 52 -41.35 11.63 26.36
CA GLU A 52 -40.34 12.64 26.67
C GLU A 52 -39.56 12.39 27.97
N ARG A 53 -38.29 12.83 28.01
CA ARG A 53 -37.69 13.47 29.19
C ARG A 53 -36.43 14.26 28.84
N GLU A 54 -36.53 15.57 29.05
CA GLU A 54 -35.45 16.54 29.16
C GLU A 54 -34.65 16.30 30.45
N GLU A 55 -33.31 16.38 30.41
CA GLU A 55 -32.49 16.86 31.52
C GLU A 55 -31.25 17.61 30.97
N ASP A 56 -31.23 18.92 31.23
CA ASP A 56 -30.12 19.88 31.12
C ASP A 56 -28.92 19.49 31.99
N TYR A 57 -27.68 19.75 31.54
CA TYR A 57 -26.55 20.16 32.39
C TYR A 57 -25.42 20.85 31.58
N THR A 58 -25.41 22.18 31.65
CA THR A 58 -24.30 23.16 31.77
C THR A 58 -22.85 22.78 31.40
N GLU A 59 -22.36 23.44 30.34
CA GLU A 59 -21.26 24.44 30.29
C GLU A 59 -20.06 24.35 31.27
N PHE A 60 -18.83 24.29 30.71
CA PHE A 60 -17.60 24.75 31.34
C PHE A 60 -16.69 25.41 30.31
N GLU A 61 -16.53 26.73 30.41
CA GLU A 61 -15.47 27.54 29.81
C GLU A 61 -14.16 27.37 30.59
N ILE A 62 -13.01 27.32 29.90
CA ILE A 62 -11.74 27.85 30.41
C ILE A 62 -11.05 28.62 29.28
N GLN A 63 -10.63 29.84 29.63
CA GLN A 63 -10.14 30.90 28.77
C GLN A 63 -8.64 31.12 29.02
N LEU A 64 -7.90 31.32 27.92
CA LEU A 64 -6.70 32.16 27.69
C LEU A 64 -5.55 32.23 28.72
N ALA A 65 -4.33 32.08 28.19
CA ALA A 65 -3.23 33.00 28.51
C ALA A 65 -2.23 33.11 27.33
N GLN A 66 -1.99 34.35 26.93
CA GLN A 66 -1.01 34.83 25.95
C GLN A 66 0.38 35.02 26.60
N GLY A 67 1.43 35.10 25.78
CA GLY A 67 2.75 35.57 26.19
C GLY A 67 3.71 35.76 25.00
N GLU A 68 3.77 36.98 24.49
CA GLU A 68 4.73 37.49 23.49
C GLU A 68 6.14 37.64 24.08
N THR A 69 7.18 37.63 23.23
CA THR A 69 8.21 38.70 23.14
C THR A 69 9.26 38.39 22.07
N ALA A 70 9.56 39.41 21.26
CA ALA A 70 10.61 39.49 20.25
C ALA A 70 11.92 40.04 20.83
N THR A 71 13.06 39.87 20.13
CA THR A 71 14.04 40.93 19.78
C THR A 71 15.19 40.39 18.92
N GLU A 72 15.44 41.08 17.82
CA GLU A 72 16.64 41.07 16.96
C GLU A 72 17.79 41.86 17.63
N GLU A 73 19.05 41.60 17.23
CA GLU A 73 19.96 42.64 16.69
C GLU A 73 21.38 42.11 16.31
N HIS A 74 21.95 42.80 15.31
CA HIS A 74 23.20 42.60 14.56
C HIS A 74 24.51 43.00 15.28
N GLY A 75 25.65 42.53 14.72
CA GLY A 75 26.97 43.17 14.88
C GLY A 75 28.12 42.46 14.12
N GLU A 76 28.62 43.11 13.06
CA GLU A 76 29.87 42.82 12.30
C GLU A 76 31.13 43.18 13.17
N GLU A 77 32.41 42.81 12.95
CA GLU A 77 33.25 42.81 11.73
C GLU A 77 34.69 42.24 12.04
N HIS A 78 35.37 41.73 10.99
CA HIS A 78 36.84 41.56 10.72
C HIS A 78 37.75 40.47 11.36
N GLY A 79 38.35 39.62 10.50
CA GLY A 79 39.81 39.37 10.51
C GLY A 79 40.39 37.93 10.27
N LEU A 80 40.75 37.62 9.02
CA LEU A 80 41.92 36.83 8.55
C LEU A 80 42.04 35.28 8.71
N CYS A 81 41.92 34.61 7.55
CA CYS A 81 42.76 33.55 6.94
C CYS A 81 43.03 32.17 7.58
N ARG A 82 42.76 31.16 6.71
CA ARG A 82 43.31 29.77 6.57
C ARG A 82 42.61 28.63 7.34
N GLY A 83 42.12 27.68 6.55
CA GLY A 83 41.89 26.30 6.96
C GLY A 83 40.81 25.66 6.11
N GLU A 84 41.20 24.76 5.20
CA GLU A 84 40.30 23.88 4.46
C GLU A 84 39.37 23.17 5.44
N ASN A 85 38.05 23.30 5.26
CA ASN A 85 37.07 22.49 5.95
C ASN A 85 35.99 22.09 4.95
N TRP A 86 35.77 20.78 4.85
CA TRP A 86 34.67 20.19 4.12
C TRP A 86 33.39 20.53 4.88
N ASP A 87 32.63 21.52 4.41
CA ASP A 87 31.31 21.78 4.96
C ASP A 87 30.39 20.61 4.64
N ILE A 88 29.89 20.01 5.71
CA ILE A 88 28.80 19.04 5.73
C ILE A 88 27.61 19.72 5.06
N LEU A 89 27.30 19.30 3.83
CA LEU A 89 26.10 19.73 3.13
C LEU A 89 24.87 19.34 3.96
N ASP A 90 24.06 20.34 4.32
CA ASP A 90 22.78 20.20 5.00
C ASP A 90 21.91 19.13 4.31
N GLU A 91 21.29 18.23 5.09
CA GLU A 91 20.37 17.20 4.60
C GLU A 91 19.22 17.80 3.76
N ASN A 92 18.86 19.07 3.96
CA ASN A 92 17.86 19.75 3.11
C ASN A 92 18.40 20.11 1.72
N THR A 93 19.71 20.29 1.56
CA THR A 93 20.35 20.59 0.26
C THR A 93 20.55 19.32 -0.57
N ILE A 94 20.77 18.18 0.09
CA ILE A 94 20.82 16.85 -0.56
C ILE A 94 19.39 16.40 -0.97
N ASN A 95 18.38 16.73 -0.17
CA ASN A 95 16.97 16.44 -0.47
C ASN A 95 16.30 17.46 -1.41
N SER A 96 16.99 18.53 -1.80
CA SER A 96 16.47 19.48 -2.78
C SER A 96 16.18 18.75 -4.10
N LEU A 97 14.93 18.84 -4.55
CA LEU A 97 14.46 18.41 -5.87
C LEU A 97 15.33 18.95 -7.01
N GLU A 98 16.17 19.96 -6.77
CA GLU A 98 17.11 20.59 -7.69
C GLU A 98 18.16 19.61 -8.26
N ASN A 99 18.57 18.57 -7.51
CA ASN A 99 19.76 17.77 -7.85
C ASN A 99 19.52 16.30 -8.28
N SER A 100 18.28 15.83 -8.43
CA SER A 100 18.02 14.40 -8.71
C SER A 100 18.11 14.03 -10.20
N ILE A 101 19.05 13.16 -10.56
CA ILE A 101 19.10 12.43 -11.85
C ILE A 101 18.26 11.15 -11.70
N ILE A 102 17.24 10.97 -12.55
CA ILE A 102 16.33 9.81 -12.47
C ILE A 102 16.84 8.67 -13.37
N ASP A 103 16.75 7.44 -12.85
CA ASP A 103 17.10 6.23 -13.58
C ASP A 103 15.86 5.59 -14.20
N TRP A 104 15.74 5.71 -15.53
CA TRP A 104 14.57 5.28 -16.32
C TRP A 104 14.69 3.86 -16.91
N THR A 105 15.73 3.12 -16.54
CA THR A 105 16.00 1.76 -17.06
C THR A 105 15.44 0.72 -16.12
N ASP A 106 14.33 0.10 -16.51
CA ASP A 106 13.92 -1.19 -15.99
C ASP A 106 14.53 -2.28 -16.88
N ASP A 107 15.71 -2.78 -16.51
CA ASP A 107 16.49 -3.78 -17.27
C ASP A 107 15.92 -5.22 -17.17
N THR A 108 14.62 -5.37 -16.90
CA THR A 108 14.00 -6.68 -16.65
C THR A 108 13.35 -7.34 -17.89
N TRP A 109 13.39 -6.71 -19.06
CA TRP A 109 12.71 -7.23 -20.27
C TRP A 109 13.65 -8.00 -21.22
N THR A 110 13.36 -9.28 -21.47
CA THR A 110 13.85 -10.04 -22.65
C THR A 110 12.70 -10.76 -23.35
N PRO A 111 12.46 -10.60 -24.68
CA PRO A 111 11.37 -11.29 -25.35
C PRO A 111 11.74 -12.75 -25.64
N THR A 112 11.01 -13.70 -25.05
CA THR A 112 11.00 -15.09 -25.51
C THR A 112 10.16 -15.22 -26.77
N LYS A 113 10.83 -15.64 -27.84
CA LYS A 113 10.29 -15.87 -29.18
C LYS A 113 9.50 -17.18 -29.19
N ASN A 114 8.18 -17.14 -29.31
CA ASN A 114 7.38 -18.31 -29.69
C ASN A 114 6.64 -18.00 -31.00
N THR A 115 7.22 -18.51 -32.08
CA THR A 115 6.58 -18.74 -33.37
C THR A 115 5.76 -20.02 -33.26
N GLU A 116 4.43 -19.96 -33.35
CA GLU A 116 3.63 -21.03 -33.93
C GLU A 116 2.45 -20.45 -34.71
N GLU A 117 2.39 -20.83 -35.97
CA GLU A 117 1.34 -20.55 -36.95
C GLU A 117 0.08 -21.37 -36.60
N VAL A 118 -1.09 -20.74 -36.51
CA VAL A 118 -2.35 -21.44 -36.74
C VAL A 118 -3.29 -20.53 -37.54
N SER A 119 -3.56 -20.99 -38.76
CA SER A 119 -4.53 -20.49 -39.72
C SER A 119 -5.94 -20.97 -39.35
N THR A 120 -6.92 -20.07 -39.35
CA THR A 120 -8.32 -20.38 -39.78
C THR A 120 -9.02 -19.12 -40.29
N SER A 121 -9.85 -19.33 -41.31
CA SER A 121 -10.45 -18.41 -42.28
C SER A 121 -11.89 -17.97 -41.95
N GLU A 122 -12.25 -16.76 -42.40
CA GLU A 122 -13.59 -16.23 -42.78
C GLU A 122 -14.63 -16.10 -41.63
N GLU A 123 -15.43 -15.05 -41.46
CA GLU A 123 -16.18 -14.22 -42.40
C GLU A 123 -16.34 -12.75 -41.91
N ASP A 124 -16.79 -11.92 -42.87
CA ASP A 124 -16.84 -10.47 -42.97
C ASP A 124 -18.17 -9.90 -42.42
N GLU A 125 -18.12 -9.01 -41.41
CA GLU A 125 -19.20 -8.06 -41.14
C GLU A 125 -18.61 -6.69 -40.76
N THR A 126 -18.84 -5.72 -41.63
CA THR A 126 -18.42 -4.32 -41.52
C THR A 126 -19.15 -3.58 -40.41
N ILE A 127 -18.44 -3.15 -39.37
CA ILE A 127 -18.87 -2.10 -38.45
C ILE A 127 -17.69 -1.13 -38.24
N GLU A 128 -17.92 0.15 -38.54
CA GLU A 128 -17.00 1.25 -38.25
C GLU A 128 -16.78 1.34 -36.73
N VAL A 129 -15.53 1.16 -36.27
CA VAL A 129 -15.15 1.35 -34.86
C VAL A 129 -13.89 2.20 -34.80
N ASP A 130 -14.04 3.38 -34.18
CA ASP A 130 -12.99 4.33 -33.86
C ASP A 130 -11.81 3.65 -33.15
N SER A 131 -10.58 3.98 -33.57
CA SER A 131 -9.36 3.39 -33.03
C SER A 131 -9.02 3.95 -31.64
N TYR A 132 -9.58 3.29 -30.62
CA TYR A 132 -9.08 3.38 -29.25
C TYR A 132 -7.71 2.72 -29.19
N SER A 133 -6.64 3.50 -29.33
CA SER A 133 -5.29 3.12 -28.92
C SER A 133 -5.20 3.29 -27.40
N ASP A 134 -5.82 2.37 -26.67
CA ASP A 134 -5.64 2.17 -25.24
C ASP A 134 -4.40 1.27 -25.07
N ASP A 135 -3.26 1.87 -24.71
CA ASP A 135 -2.00 1.15 -24.47
C ASP A 135 -2.02 0.70 -23.01
N SER A 136 -2.93 -0.24 -22.69
CA SER A 136 -3.03 -0.87 -21.38
C SER A 136 -1.87 -1.84 -21.21
N ASP A 137 -1.07 -1.64 -20.17
CA ASP A 137 0.09 -2.47 -19.81
C ASP A 137 -0.31 -3.97 -19.69
N GLU A 138 0.03 -4.80 -20.69
CA GLU A 138 -0.32 -6.23 -20.70
C GLU A 138 0.77 -7.19 -20.21
N ASP A 139 1.97 -6.75 -19.83
CA ASP A 139 3.04 -7.71 -19.46
C ASP A 139 3.77 -7.32 -18.17
N TYR A 140 3.20 -7.68 -17.02
CA TYR A 140 3.92 -7.75 -15.75
C TYR A 140 3.84 -9.16 -15.15
N MET A 141 4.96 -9.89 -15.17
CA MET A 141 5.17 -11.10 -14.37
C MET A 141 6.41 -10.91 -13.48
N PRO A 142 6.32 -11.00 -12.14
CA PRO A 142 7.50 -10.93 -11.30
C PRO A 142 8.31 -12.22 -11.45
N THR A 143 9.59 -12.09 -11.82
CA THR A 143 10.51 -13.24 -11.86
C THR A 143 11.29 -13.30 -10.55
N ILE A 144 11.04 -14.31 -9.72
CA ILE A 144 11.90 -14.62 -8.58
C ILE A 144 13.22 -15.19 -9.13
N ARG A 145 14.33 -14.46 -8.96
CA ARG A 145 15.70 -14.98 -9.22
C ARG A 145 16.56 -14.85 -7.97
N ILE A 146 16.98 -15.99 -7.46
CA ILE A 146 18.02 -16.12 -6.43
C ILE A 146 19.38 -16.02 -7.13
N ARG A 147 20.23 -15.06 -6.72
CA ARG A 147 21.64 -14.98 -7.18
C ARG A 147 22.56 -15.60 -6.13
N SER A 148 23.52 -16.43 -6.57
CA SER A 148 24.66 -16.82 -5.73
C SER A 148 25.81 -15.82 -5.88
N GLY A 149 26.45 -15.46 -4.77
CA GLY A 149 27.60 -14.55 -4.73
C GLY A 149 28.92 -15.23 -5.13
N ALA A 150 29.82 -14.45 -5.71
CA ALA A 150 31.01 -14.86 -6.47
C ALA A 150 32.23 -15.36 -5.67
N SER A 151 32.05 -16.11 -4.58
CA SER A 151 33.19 -16.71 -3.84
C SER A 151 33.09 -18.24 -3.65
N LEU A 152 32.26 -18.92 -4.44
CA LEU A 152 32.17 -20.37 -4.42
C LEU A 152 32.40 -20.92 -5.83
N ALA A 153 33.62 -21.37 -6.10
CA ALA A 153 33.95 -22.18 -7.28
C ALA A 153 33.43 -23.64 -7.15
N ALA A 154 32.33 -23.85 -6.43
CA ALA A 154 31.73 -25.16 -6.21
C ALA A 154 30.21 -25.03 -6.20
N ASN A 155 29.55 -25.91 -6.97
CA ASN A 155 28.10 -26.05 -6.98
C ASN A 155 27.58 -26.24 -5.54
N ILE A 156 26.75 -25.31 -5.08
CA ILE A 156 26.07 -25.43 -3.79
C ILE A 156 25.08 -26.58 -3.91
N ASN A 157 25.37 -27.69 -3.23
CA ASN A 157 24.40 -28.75 -3.05
C ASN A 157 23.44 -28.33 -1.92
N VAL A 158 22.25 -27.88 -2.31
CA VAL A 158 21.17 -27.40 -1.41
C VAL A 158 20.74 -28.47 -0.40
N GLU A 159 21.11 -29.73 -0.62
CA GLU A 159 20.79 -30.85 0.26
C GLU A 159 21.73 -31.03 1.48
N LYS A 160 22.69 -30.11 1.72
CA LYS A 160 23.72 -30.28 2.78
C LYS A 160 24.13 -29.05 3.60
N LEU A 161 23.31 -28.01 3.73
CA LEU A 161 23.67 -26.87 4.60
C LEU A 161 23.20 -27.03 6.06
N PRO A 162 24.05 -26.69 7.05
CA PRO A 162 23.73 -26.81 8.47
C PRO A 162 22.90 -25.61 8.96
N GLU A 163 21.99 -25.89 9.89
CA GLU A 163 21.11 -24.90 10.51
C GLU A 163 21.58 -24.65 11.95
N ILE A 164 22.16 -23.47 12.22
CA ILE A 164 22.37 -22.95 13.58
C ILE A 164 22.11 -21.45 13.61
N SER A 165 21.51 -21.07 14.72
CA SER A 165 20.72 -19.92 15.11
C SER A 165 21.50 -18.87 15.92
N LEU A 166 20.69 -18.05 16.59
CA LEU A 166 20.86 -17.50 17.92
C LEU A 166 21.51 -16.10 17.98
N GLU A 167 20.74 -15.19 18.58
CA GLU A 167 21.20 -14.33 19.69
C GLU A 167 22.51 -13.57 19.48
N ASP A 168 22.37 -12.26 19.21
CA ASP A 168 23.23 -11.14 19.62
C ASP A 168 22.83 -9.95 18.72
N VAL A 169 22.22 -8.84 19.16
CA VAL A 169 22.59 -7.91 20.24
C VAL A 169 21.34 -7.05 20.57
N VAL A 170 20.59 -7.26 21.68
CA VAL A 170 20.61 -6.57 23.01
C VAL A 170 20.69 -5.02 22.91
N HIS A 171 19.71 -4.19 23.33
CA HIS A 171 19.46 -3.78 24.73
C HIS A 171 18.17 -2.93 24.88
N GLY A 172 17.51 -3.10 26.02
CA GLY A 172 16.50 -2.18 26.56
C GLY A 172 15.92 -2.70 27.87
N VAL A 173 16.72 -2.71 28.94
CA VAL A 173 16.24 -3.07 30.29
C VAL A 173 15.42 -1.90 30.83
N VAL A 174 14.13 -2.13 31.08
CA VAL A 174 13.29 -1.25 31.89
C VAL A 174 12.87 -2.05 33.13
N HIS A 175 13.18 -1.50 34.30
CA HIS A 175 12.76 -2.06 35.59
C HIS A 175 11.23 -1.92 35.74
N GLU A 176 10.52 -3.04 35.89
CA GLU A 176 9.13 -3.06 36.32
C GLU A 176 9.02 -3.00 37.87
N PRO A 177 8.01 -2.31 38.44
CA PRO A 177 7.77 -2.29 39.86
C PRO A 177 7.04 -3.58 40.30
N ALA A 178 7.38 -4.07 41.49
CA ALA A 178 6.75 -5.25 42.08
C ALA A 178 5.27 -5.03 42.36
N VAL A 179 4.40 -5.82 41.71
CA VAL A 179 2.98 -5.93 42.05
C VAL A 179 2.84 -6.96 43.18
N GLN A 180 2.13 -6.58 44.24
CA GLN A 180 1.83 -7.44 45.38
C GLN A 180 0.79 -8.50 44.98
N GLU A 181 1.14 -9.78 45.16
CA GLU A 181 0.25 -10.92 44.94
C GLU A 181 -0.83 -10.95 46.02
N ASN A 182 -2.09 -10.76 45.60
CA ASN A 182 -3.24 -11.18 46.40
C ASN A 182 -3.48 -12.66 46.11
N ASP A 183 -3.23 -13.48 47.14
CA ASP A 183 -3.43 -14.92 47.16
C ASP A 183 -4.94 -15.25 47.19
N ASP A 184 -5.56 -15.36 46.02
CA ASP A 184 -6.89 -15.97 45.85
C ASP A 184 -6.70 -17.35 45.20
N THR A 185 -6.68 -18.39 46.04
CA THR A 185 -6.35 -19.78 45.70
C THR A 185 -7.49 -20.55 45.01
N SER A 186 -8.28 -19.87 44.17
CA SER A 186 -9.22 -20.54 43.28
C SER A 186 -8.65 -20.58 41.86
N ILE A 187 -8.31 -21.79 41.37
CA ILE A 187 -7.86 -22.00 39.99
C ILE A 187 -9.02 -21.55 39.07
N PRO A 188 -8.88 -20.46 38.28
CA PRO A 188 -9.99 -19.94 37.50
C PRO A 188 -10.44 -20.94 36.43
N GLU A 189 -11.75 -21.04 36.20
CA GLU A 189 -12.35 -21.73 35.06
C GLU A 189 -11.98 -21.02 33.73
N GLY A 190 -10.72 -21.14 33.33
CA GLY A 190 -10.17 -20.50 32.13
C GLY A 190 -9.97 -18.98 32.27
N ILE A 191 -8.95 -18.46 31.59
CA ILE A 191 -8.71 -17.02 31.50
C ILE A 191 -9.73 -16.43 30.54
N LYS A 192 -10.44 -15.38 30.97
CA LYS A 192 -11.38 -14.62 30.14
C LYS A 192 -10.74 -13.30 29.76
N VAL A 193 -11.07 -12.83 28.55
CA VAL A 193 -10.71 -11.48 28.11
C VAL A 193 -11.77 -10.53 28.66
N GLU A 194 -11.37 -9.70 29.63
CA GLU A 194 -12.22 -8.67 30.24
C GLU A 194 -11.77 -7.27 29.80
N ASP A 195 -10.46 -7.09 29.57
CA ASP A 195 -9.85 -5.85 29.10
C ASP A 195 -8.96 -6.08 27.86
N PRO A 196 -8.77 -5.09 26.96
CA PRO A 196 -7.89 -5.27 25.80
C PRO A 196 -6.42 -5.57 26.14
N GLU A 197 -5.92 -5.15 27.30
CA GLU A 197 -4.55 -5.47 27.74
C GLU A 197 -4.34 -6.98 27.99
N ASP A 198 -5.42 -7.73 28.19
CA ASP A 198 -5.41 -9.19 28.32
C ASP A 198 -4.98 -9.90 27.02
N ILE A 199 -4.87 -9.17 25.89
CA ILE A 199 -4.51 -9.74 24.59
C ILE A 199 -3.48 -8.93 23.79
N VAL A 200 -3.51 -7.59 23.81
CA VAL A 200 -2.73 -6.77 22.86
C VAL A 200 -1.22 -6.81 23.11
N ASN A 201 -0.79 -7.00 24.35
CA ASN A 201 0.63 -7.02 24.73
C ASN A 201 1.09 -8.37 25.28
N GLN A 202 0.25 -9.40 25.16
CA GLN A 202 0.57 -10.73 25.67
C GLN A 202 1.50 -11.48 24.73
N LYS A 203 2.52 -12.12 25.30
CA LYS A 203 3.45 -12.97 24.54
C LYS A 203 2.79 -14.30 24.20
N ALA A 204 2.88 -14.71 22.94
CA ALA A 204 2.43 -16.01 22.46
C ALA A 204 3.61 -16.87 21.99
N ALA A 205 3.50 -18.18 22.18
CA ALA A 205 4.50 -19.15 21.74
C ALA A 205 3.84 -20.33 21.00
N ILE A 206 4.57 -20.93 20.07
CA ILE A 206 4.14 -22.16 19.41
C ILE A 206 4.53 -23.35 20.29
N VAL A 207 3.54 -24.12 20.73
CA VAL A 207 3.76 -25.33 21.54
C VAL A 207 3.24 -26.56 20.81
N TYR A 208 4.11 -27.54 20.62
CA TYR A 208 3.74 -28.80 19.97
C TYR A 208 2.85 -29.64 20.90
N HIS A 209 1.87 -30.33 20.33
CA HIS A 209 0.93 -31.17 21.08
C HIS A 209 1.64 -32.21 21.97
N ILE A 210 2.78 -32.75 21.52
CA ILE A 210 3.53 -33.74 22.28
C ILE A 210 4.15 -33.14 23.55
N CYS A 211 4.67 -31.91 23.46
CA CYS A 211 5.24 -31.19 24.60
C CYS A 211 4.14 -30.83 25.60
N LEU A 212 2.97 -30.39 25.10
CA LEU A 212 1.83 -30.09 25.96
C LEU A 212 1.26 -31.35 26.61
N LYS A 213 1.16 -32.47 25.86
CA LYS A 213 0.77 -33.77 26.42
C LYS A 213 1.75 -34.22 27.51
N GLN A 214 3.05 -34.08 27.27
CA GLN A 214 4.07 -34.36 28.28
C GLN A 214 3.86 -33.49 29.54
N LEU A 215 3.65 -32.18 29.39
CA LEU A 215 3.36 -31.29 30.50
C LEU A 215 2.13 -31.75 31.31
N THR A 216 1.07 -32.17 30.63
CA THR A 216 -0.15 -32.66 31.31
C THR A 216 0.06 -33.90 32.17
N THR A 217 1.11 -34.70 31.92
CA THR A 217 1.44 -35.86 32.77
C THR A 217 2.06 -35.50 34.12
N PHE A 218 2.60 -34.27 34.25
CA PHE A 218 3.18 -33.76 35.49
C PHE A 218 2.18 -32.96 36.34
N LEU A 219 0.98 -32.72 35.83
CA LEU A 219 -0.03 -31.94 36.55
C LEU A 219 -0.80 -32.83 37.53
N GLU A 220 -0.81 -32.44 38.80
CA GLU A 220 -1.73 -32.98 39.79
C GLU A 220 -3.04 -32.21 39.72
N LEU A 221 -4.11 -32.87 39.27
CA LEU A 221 -5.42 -32.22 39.22
C LEU A 221 -5.99 -32.05 40.64
N PRO A 222 -6.69 -30.93 40.90
CA PRO A 222 -7.41 -30.74 42.17
C PRO A 222 -8.56 -31.74 42.35
N ILE A 223 -8.95 -32.45 41.28
CA ILE A 223 -9.99 -33.48 41.29
C ILE A 223 -9.32 -34.85 41.18
N THR A 224 -9.61 -35.75 42.12
CA THR A 224 -9.08 -37.13 42.17
C THR A 224 -10.12 -38.20 41.82
N ILE A 225 -11.41 -37.84 41.87
CA ILE A 225 -12.54 -38.74 41.61
C ILE A 225 -13.54 -38.00 40.71
N CYS A 226 -14.07 -38.70 39.70
CA CYS A 226 -15.11 -38.17 38.84
C CYS A 226 -16.44 -38.00 39.60
N THR A 227 -16.92 -36.75 39.68
CA THR A 227 -18.18 -36.38 40.34
C THR A 227 -19.36 -36.24 39.37
N GLU A 228 -19.19 -36.62 38.10
CA GLU A 228 -20.22 -36.50 37.08
C GLU A 228 -21.43 -37.38 37.42
N LYS A 229 -22.64 -36.82 37.31
CA LYS A 229 -23.89 -37.50 37.67
C LYS A 229 -24.53 -38.13 36.45
N VAL A 230 -24.52 -39.46 36.37
CA VAL A 230 -25.24 -40.23 35.35
C VAL A 230 -26.43 -40.91 36.00
N ALA A 231 -27.64 -40.64 35.49
CA ALA A 231 -28.88 -41.25 35.99
C ALA A 231 -29.06 -41.17 37.52
N LYS A 232 -28.68 -40.03 38.13
CA LYS A 232 -28.74 -39.75 39.58
C LYS A 232 -27.76 -40.56 40.46
N LYS A 233 -26.77 -41.24 39.87
CA LYS A 233 -25.61 -41.79 40.58
C LYS A 233 -24.35 -41.04 40.16
N GLU A 234 -23.49 -40.72 41.12
CA GLU A 234 -22.17 -40.16 40.84
C GLU A 234 -21.26 -41.24 40.26
N CYS A 235 -20.45 -40.86 39.27
CA CYS A 235 -19.55 -41.76 38.55
C CYS A 235 -18.58 -42.48 39.51
N GLY A 236 -17.91 -41.74 40.39
CA GLY A 236 -17.03 -42.30 41.42
C GLY A 236 -15.72 -42.91 40.88
N ALA A 237 -15.46 -42.81 39.58
CA ALA A 237 -14.23 -43.33 38.99
C ALA A 237 -13.02 -42.51 39.45
N ALA A 238 -12.06 -43.17 40.09
CA ALA A 238 -10.79 -42.58 40.48
C ALA A 238 -9.83 -42.49 39.28
N GLY A 239 -8.85 -41.59 39.36
CA GLY A 239 -7.76 -41.49 38.39
C GLY A 239 -6.89 -42.77 38.32
N PRO A 240 -5.95 -42.83 37.36
CA PRO A 240 -5.52 -41.75 36.48
C PRO A 240 -6.55 -41.43 35.39
N PHE A 241 -6.70 -40.14 35.07
CA PHE A 241 -7.58 -39.68 33.99
C PHE A 241 -6.83 -39.63 32.67
N GLU A 242 -7.48 -40.08 31.61
CA GLU A 242 -6.93 -40.04 30.26
C GLU A 242 -6.97 -38.61 29.72
N VAL A 243 -5.88 -38.16 29.09
CA VAL A 243 -5.80 -36.81 28.51
C VAL A 243 -6.13 -36.86 27.02
N ASP A 244 -7.18 -36.13 26.64
CA ASP A 244 -7.55 -35.87 25.26
C ASP A 244 -7.23 -34.42 24.86
N LEU A 245 -6.80 -34.24 23.61
CA LEU A 245 -6.39 -32.95 23.05
C LEU A 245 -7.25 -32.61 21.84
N ILE A 246 -8.03 -31.53 21.95
CA ILE A 246 -8.97 -31.11 20.91
C ILE A 246 -8.53 -29.77 20.32
N LYS A 247 -8.28 -29.74 19.01
CA LYS A 247 -8.02 -28.49 18.29
C LYS A 247 -9.33 -27.69 18.15
N ARG A 248 -9.29 -26.37 18.38
CA ARG A 248 -10.42 -25.47 18.14
C ARG A 248 -9.93 -24.12 17.61
N GLY A 249 -10.04 -23.92 16.31
CA GLY A 249 -9.46 -22.75 15.65
C GLY A 249 -7.94 -22.76 15.88
N THR A 250 -7.42 -21.64 16.39
CA THR A 250 -6.04 -21.49 16.85
C THR A 250 -5.75 -22.12 18.22
N ALA A 251 -6.78 -22.52 18.98
CA ALA A 251 -6.64 -23.05 20.33
C ALA A 251 -6.40 -24.56 20.37
N LEU A 252 -5.80 -25.01 21.48
CA LEU A 252 -5.87 -26.39 21.93
C LEU A 252 -6.63 -26.48 23.26
N ILE A 253 -7.61 -27.37 23.31
CA ILE A 253 -8.39 -27.69 24.51
C ILE A 253 -7.88 -29.03 25.05
N VAL A 254 -7.43 -29.03 26.30
CA VAL A 254 -7.03 -30.24 27.03
C VAL A 254 -8.22 -30.70 27.86
N LYS A 255 -8.61 -31.96 27.72
CA LYS A 255 -9.67 -32.59 28.51
C LYS A 255 -9.11 -33.77 29.27
N TRP A 256 -9.44 -33.87 30.55
CA TRP A 256 -9.17 -35.05 31.36
C TRP A 256 -10.43 -35.88 31.46
N MET A 257 -10.33 -37.14 31.08
CA MET A 257 -11.42 -38.06 30.91
C MET A 257 -11.34 -39.19 31.94
N CYS A 258 -12.44 -39.49 32.62
CA CYS A 258 -12.50 -40.67 33.48
C CYS A 258 -12.62 -41.96 32.65
N PRO A 259 -12.32 -43.14 33.22
CA PRO A 259 -12.49 -44.43 32.54
C PRO A 259 -13.91 -44.69 31.99
N ASN A 260 -14.92 -44.00 32.53
CA ASN A 260 -16.30 -44.08 32.06
C ASN A 260 -16.64 -43.08 30.93
N GLY A 261 -15.67 -42.30 30.45
CA GLY A 261 -15.83 -41.37 29.33
C GLY A 261 -16.38 -39.98 29.68
N HIS A 262 -16.47 -39.61 30.96
CA HIS A 262 -16.86 -38.26 31.39
C HIS A 262 -15.66 -37.30 31.41
N ILE A 263 -15.90 -36.03 31.08
CA ILE A 263 -14.92 -34.95 31.22
C ILE A 263 -14.88 -34.55 32.69
N VAL A 264 -13.73 -34.76 33.34
CA VAL A 264 -13.49 -34.43 34.74
C VAL A 264 -12.94 -33.01 34.87
N TRP A 265 -12.08 -32.60 33.94
CA TRP A 265 -11.52 -31.26 33.91
C TRP A 265 -11.26 -30.83 32.47
N GLN A 266 -11.23 -29.52 32.24
CA GLN A 266 -10.89 -28.96 30.95
C GLN A 266 -10.02 -27.70 31.12
N TRP A 267 -9.02 -27.56 30.26
CA TRP A 267 -8.21 -26.36 30.14
C TRP A 267 -8.14 -25.90 28.68
N ASN A 268 -7.98 -24.59 28.47
CA ASN A 268 -7.89 -23.99 27.15
C ASN A 268 -6.56 -23.24 27.02
N SER A 269 -5.89 -23.38 25.87
CA SER A 269 -4.54 -22.85 25.66
C SER A 269 -4.47 -21.33 25.51
N GLN A 270 -5.60 -20.65 25.52
CA GLN A 270 -5.67 -19.20 25.36
C GLN A 270 -6.92 -18.61 26.02
N PRO A 271 -6.89 -17.29 26.32
CA PRO A 271 -8.05 -16.59 26.82
C PRO A 271 -9.24 -16.69 25.87
N THR A 272 -10.44 -16.54 26.43
CA THR A 272 -11.68 -16.52 25.65
C THR A 272 -12.48 -15.26 25.88
N PHE A 273 -13.06 -14.74 24.80
CA PHE A 273 -14.07 -13.69 24.86
C PHE A 273 -15.43 -14.27 25.26
N LYS A 274 -16.42 -13.37 25.40
CA LYS A 274 -17.84 -13.74 25.49
C LYS A 274 -18.22 -14.74 24.39
N PHE A 275 -19.15 -15.64 24.72
CA PHE A 275 -19.57 -16.75 23.84
C PHE A 275 -18.47 -17.74 23.44
N LYS A 276 -17.36 -17.80 24.20
CA LYS A 276 -16.25 -18.75 24.02
C LYS A 276 -15.48 -18.59 22.70
N MET A 277 -15.50 -17.39 22.10
CA MET A 277 -14.61 -17.05 20.99
C MET A 277 -13.16 -17.04 21.50
N GLN A 278 -12.26 -17.61 20.72
CA GLN A 278 -10.86 -17.74 21.12
C GLN A 278 -10.09 -16.44 20.85
N ALA A 279 -9.26 -16.01 21.80
CA ALA A 279 -8.46 -14.79 21.66
C ALA A 279 -7.61 -14.80 20.37
N GLY A 280 -6.89 -15.90 20.12
CA GLY A 280 -6.05 -16.08 18.94
C GLY A 280 -6.83 -16.10 17.63
N ASP A 281 -8.08 -16.55 17.61
CA ASP A 281 -8.91 -16.51 16.39
C ASP A 281 -9.23 -15.05 16.01
N PHE A 282 -9.58 -14.24 17.00
CA PHE A 282 -9.81 -12.80 16.82
C PHE A 282 -8.53 -12.07 16.43
N MET A 283 -7.43 -12.31 17.15
CA MET A 283 -6.15 -11.68 16.87
C MET A 283 -5.63 -12.05 15.50
N LEU A 284 -5.69 -13.33 15.11
CA LEU A 284 -5.23 -13.76 13.79
C LEU A 284 -6.10 -13.19 12.67
N ALA A 285 -7.43 -13.18 12.83
CA ALA A 285 -8.32 -12.62 11.81
C ALA A 285 -8.12 -11.10 11.63
N THR A 286 -7.98 -10.37 12.73
CA THR A 286 -7.73 -8.93 12.72
C THR A 286 -6.36 -8.61 12.13
N ASN A 287 -5.30 -9.28 12.60
CA ASN A 287 -3.94 -8.99 12.15
C ASN A 287 -3.67 -9.42 10.71
N ILE A 288 -4.32 -10.46 10.19
CA ILE A 288 -4.24 -10.79 8.75
C ILE A 288 -4.74 -9.60 7.92
N LEU A 289 -5.87 -9.00 8.30
CA LEU A 289 -6.43 -7.84 7.60
C LEU A 289 -5.52 -6.62 7.75
N LEU A 290 -5.18 -6.27 8.99
CA LEU A 290 -4.42 -5.07 9.29
C LEU A 290 -3.02 -5.12 8.71
N SER A 291 -2.40 -6.29 8.56
CA SER A 291 -1.09 -6.42 7.91
C SER A 291 -1.14 -6.51 6.38
N GLY A 292 -2.33 -6.42 5.77
CA GLY A 292 -2.50 -6.57 4.32
C GLY A 292 -2.25 -7.99 3.79
N ASN A 293 -2.27 -9.00 4.68
CA ASN A 293 -1.99 -10.39 4.31
C ASN A 293 -3.22 -11.10 3.71
N ASN A 294 -2.94 -12.06 2.83
CA ASN A 294 -3.99 -12.89 2.25
C ASN A 294 -4.33 -14.08 3.17
N TYR A 295 -5.61 -14.17 3.58
CA TYR A 295 -6.10 -15.27 4.42
C TYR A 295 -5.71 -16.66 3.90
N SER A 296 -5.89 -16.92 2.61
CA SER A 296 -5.64 -18.24 2.02
C SER A 296 -4.16 -18.61 2.07
N LYS A 297 -3.27 -17.63 1.87
CA LYS A 297 -1.81 -17.85 1.99
C LYS A 297 -1.39 -18.14 3.43
N VAL A 298 -1.93 -17.39 4.40
CA VAL A 298 -1.67 -17.64 5.82
C VAL A 298 -2.26 -18.99 6.27
N ALA A 299 -3.49 -19.31 5.85
CA ALA A 299 -4.11 -20.59 6.13
C ALA A 299 -3.31 -21.77 5.55
N LEU A 300 -2.76 -21.62 4.34
CA LEU A 300 -1.89 -22.62 3.72
C LEU A 300 -0.59 -22.81 4.51
N LEU A 301 0.03 -21.71 4.97
CA LEU A 301 1.21 -21.76 5.84
C LEU A 301 0.91 -22.52 7.14
N PHE A 302 -0.18 -22.18 7.83
CA PHE A 302 -0.61 -22.88 9.05
C PHE A 302 -0.85 -24.36 8.82
N ASN A 303 -1.42 -24.72 7.67
CA ASN A 303 -1.60 -26.11 7.27
C ASN A 303 -0.27 -26.85 7.08
N TYR A 304 0.73 -26.23 6.43
CA TYR A 304 2.07 -26.83 6.29
C TYR A 304 2.80 -27.00 7.63
N MET A 305 2.54 -26.12 8.60
CA MET A 305 3.06 -26.24 9.96
C MET A 305 2.20 -27.16 10.86
N ASN A 306 1.10 -27.73 10.35
CA ASN A 306 0.13 -28.54 11.11
C ASN A 306 -0.48 -27.80 12.33
N MET A 307 -0.61 -26.48 12.23
CA MET A 307 -1.16 -25.61 13.26
C MET A 307 -2.67 -25.42 13.11
N GLY A 308 -3.32 -25.06 14.22
CA GLY A 308 -4.75 -24.70 14.22
C GLY A 308 -4.97 -23.32 13.58
N MET A 309 -5.92 -23.22 12.66
CA MET A 309 -6.23 -22.01 11.91
C MET A 309 -7.67 -21.56 12.19
N VAL A 310 -7.89 -20.24 12.28
CA VAL A 310 -9.24 -19.67 12.34
C VAL A 310 -10.01 -20.04 11.07
N ALA A 311 -11.25 -20.50 11.21
CA ALA A 311 -12.05 -20.92 10.07
C ALA A 311 -12.39 -19.74 9.16
N ARG A 312 -12.48 -19.96 7.84
CA ARG A 312 -12.74 -18.91 6.84
C ARG A 312 -14.02 -18.13 7.12
N THR A 313 -15.08 -18.81 7.55
CA THR A 313 -16.34 -18.15 7.92
C THR A 313 -16.16 -17.25 9.15
N THR A 314 -15.46 -17.72 10.16
CA THR A 314 -15.17 -16.97 11.39
C THR A 314 -14.28 -15.77 11.10
N PHE A 315 -13.29 -15.91 10.23
CA PHE A 315 -12.44 -14.83 9.74
C PHE A 315 -13.27 -13.68 9.17
N PHE A 316 -14.14 -13.94 8.18
CA PHE A 316 -14.98 -12.89 7.60
C PHE A 316 -15.99 -12.33 8.60
N SER A 317 -16.61 -13.16 9.43
CA SER A 317 -17.53 -12.66 10.47
C SER A 317 -16.84 -11.73 11.47
N ILE A 318 -15.56 -11.97 11.80
CA ILE A 318 -14.79 -11.06 12.67
C ILE A 318 -14.48 -9.75 11.94
N GLN A 319 -14.12 -9.81 10.66
CA GLN A 319 -13.88 -8.62 9.86
C GLN A 319 -15.13 -7.73 9.78
N ASP A 320 -16.27 -8.32 9.39
CA ASP A 320 -17.54 -7.61 9.24
C ASP A 320 -18.03 -7.01 10.56
N ALA A 321 -17.90 -7.75 11.67
CA ALA A 321 -18.46 -7.33 12.95
C ALA A 321 -17.58 -6.33 13.73
N TYR A 322 -16.26 -6.32 13.48
CA TYR A 322 -15.32 -5.57 14.33
C TYR A 322 -14.30 -4.73 13.57
N CYS A 323 -13.87 -5.14 12.38
CA CYS A 323 -12.76 -4.48 11.70
C CYS A 323 -13.23 -3.38 10.75
N VAL A 324 -14.24 -3.65 9.92
CA VAL A 324 -14.64 -2.72 8.83
C VAL A 324 -15.04 -1.35 9.37
N GLU A 325 -16.06 -1.27 10.23
CA GLU A 325 -16.51 -0.01 10.83
C GLU A 325 -15.38 0.71 11.59
N THR A 326 -14.58 -0.03 12.36
CA THR A 326 -13.50 0.56 13.16
C THR A 326 -12.39 1.17 12.28
N ILE A 327 -12.07 0.53 11.15
CA ILE A 327 -11.09 1.05 10.18
C ILE A 327 -11.66 2.27 9.47
N GLU A 328 -12.93 2.24 9.09
CA GLU A 328 -13.63 3.38 8.45
C GLU A 328 -13.68 4.58 9.39
N ASP A 329 -14.09 4.39 10.65
CA ASP A 329 -14.15 5.45 11.67
C ASP A 329 -12.77 6.09 11.88
N PHE A 330 -11.72 5.25 12.03
CA PHE A 330 -10.35 5.75 12.19
C PHE A 330 -9.85 6.52 10.96
N TRP A 331 -10.16 6.01 9.77
CA TRP A 331 -9.81 6.68 8.52
C TRP A 331 -10.49 8.05 8.43
N GLU A 332 -11.80 8.12 8.67
CA GLU A 332 -12.57 9.36 8.59
C GLU A 332 -12.13 10.37 9.66
N GLU A 333 -11.85 9.94 10.89
CA GLU A 333 -11.29 10.82 11.95
C GLU A 333 -9.92 11.37 11.54
N SER A 334 -9.02 10.49 11.09
CA SER A 334 -7.67 10.87 10.65
C SER A 334 -7.73 11.83 9.46
N ARG A 335 -8.59 11.54 8.48
CA ARG A 335 -8.82 12.36 7.29
C ARG A 335 -9.42 13.71 7.65
N ALA A 336 -10.43 13.75 8.53
CA ALA A 336 -11.06 15.00 8.97
C ALA A 336 -10.04 15.97 9.60
N SER A 337 -9.09 15.44 10.38
CA SER A 337 -7.99 16.24 10.93
C SER A 337 -7.11 16.83 9.82
N VAL A 338 -6.76 16.05 8.80
CA VAL A 338 -5.99 16.54 7.64
C VAL A 338 -6.76 17.58 6.84
N ILE A 339 -8.03 17.31 6.53
CA ILE A 339 -8.91 18.20 5.76
C ILE A 339 -9.09 19.54 6.49
N SER A 340 -9.32 19.53 7.80
CA SER A 340 -9.46 20.75 8.61
C SER A 340 -8.22 21.65 8.51
N GLY A 341 -7.03 21.04 8.43
CA GLY A 341 -5.77 21.77 8.24
C GLY A 341 -5.61 22.39 6.85
N LEU A 342 -6.36 21.92 5.85
CA LEU A 342 -6.26 22.38 4.45
C LEU A 342 -7.35 23.39 4.07
N GLN A 343 -8.38 23.58 4.90
CA GLN A 343 -9.53 24.45 4.58
C GLN A 343 -9.17 25.93 4.39
N GLN A 344 -8.03 26.38 4.92
CA GLN A 344 -7.60 27.78 4.83
C GLN A 344 -6.74 28.07 3.60
N ASP A 345 -6.31 27.02 2.88
CA ASP A 345 -5.36 27.11 1.78
C ASP A 345 -6.02 26.78 0.44
N GLU A 346 -5.41 27.26 -0.65
CA GLU A 346 -5.66 26.72 -1.99
C GLU A 346 -4.89 25.40 -2.15
N VAL A 347 -5.62 24.30 -2.31
CA VAL A 347 -5.04 22.95 -2.32
C VAL A 347 -4.67 22.52 -3.73
N VAL A 348 -3.43 22.06 -3.88
CA VAL A 348 -2.96 21.36 -5.08
C VAL A 348 -2.98 19.87 -4.79
N ALA A 349 -3.82 19.11 -5.48
CA ALA A 349 -3.96 17.69 -5.26
C ALA A 349 -3.30 16.86 -6.37
N LEU A 350 -2.83 15.67 -5.99
CA LEU A 350 -2.16 14.70 -6.83
C LEU A 350 -2.99 13.41 -6.80
N GLY A 351 -3.43 12.91 -7.95
CA GLY A 351 -4.30 11.73 -8.02
C GLY A 351 -3.76 10.66 -8.94
N ASP A 352 -3.90 9.41 -8.50
CA ASP A 352 -3.57 8.23 -9.30
C ASP A 352 -4.54 7.07 -9.03
N GLY A 353 -4.79 6.27 -10.06
CA GLY A 353 -5.69 5.13 -10.06
C GLY A 353 -4.94 3.82 -10.22
N ARG A 354 -5.15 2.89 -9.28
CA ARG A 354 -4.55 1.56 -9.34
C ARG A 354 -5.61 0.49 -9.58
N MET A 355 -5.42 -0.31 -10.62
CA MET A 355 -6.23 -1.51 -10.89
C MET A 355 -5.69 -2.73 -10.15
N ASP A 356 -6.56 -3.66 -9.77
CA ASP A 356 -6.18 -4.92 -9.12
C ASP A 356 -5.57 -5.95 -10.09
N SER A 357 -5.95 -5.89 -11.37
CA SER A 357 -5.36 -6.69 -12.44
C SER A 357 -5.24 -5.92 -13.76
N PRO A 358 -4.37 -6.36 -14.70
CA PRO A 358 -4.22 -5.72 -16.00
C PRO A 358 -5.44 -5.84 -16.92
N GLY A 359 -5.61 -4.85 -17.81
CA GLY A 359 -6.55 -4.87 -18.94
C GLY A 359 -8.02 -4.99 -18.56
N PHE A 360 -8.81 -5.60 -19.45
CA PHE A 360 -10.26 -5.77 -19.28
C PHE A 360 -10.66 -6.73 -18.14
N SER A 361 -9.69 -7.36 -17.47
CA SER A 361 -9.92 -8.32 -16.40
C SER A 361 -10.12 -7.67 -15.02
N ALA A 362 -9.76 -6.38 -14.88
CA ALA A 362 -9.82 -5.67 -13.61
C ALA A 362 -11.22 -5.74 -12.97
N GLN A 363 -11.24 -6.00 -11.67
CA GLN A 363 -12.44 -6.07 -10.83
C GLN A 363 -12.54 -4.89 -9.88
N TYR A 364 -11.41 -4.34 -9.43
CA TYR A 364 -11.36 -3.22 -8.49
C TYR A 364 -10.41 -2.13 -8.99
N CYS A 365 -10.79 -0.88 -8.77
CA CYS A 365 -9.96 0.30 -8.96
C CYS A 365 -9.90 1.06 -7.64
N THR A 366 -8.69 1.30 -7.13
CA THR A 366 -8.44 2.17 -5.99
C THR A 366 -7.85 3.47 -6.50
N TYR A 367 -8.59 4.57 -6.37
CA TYR A 367 -8.12 5.91 -6.70
C TYR A 367 -7.71 6.64 -5.43
N THR A 368 -6.47 7.12 -5.40
CA THR A 368 -5.90 7.80 -4.24
C THR A 368 -5.59 9.24 -4.59
N VAL A 369 -5.97 10.17 -3.72
CA VAL A 369 -5.67 11.59 -3.84
C VAL A 369 -4.85 12.06 -2.66
N MET A 370 -3.77 12.78 -2.94
CA MET A 370 -2.81 13.30 -1.98
C MET A 370 -2.69 14.82 -2.12
N ASP A 371 -2.54 15.50 -0.99
CA ASP A 371 -2.16 16.91 -1.01
C ASP A 371 -0.67 17.07 -1.40
N ASN A 372 -0.38 17.95 -2.35
CA ASN A 372 0.95 18.14 -2.88
C ASN A 372 1.93 18.72 -1.83
N HIS A 373 1.47 19.53 -0.88
CA HIS A 373 2.38 20.16 0.08
C HIS A 373 2.75 19.21 1.22
N THR A 374 1.76 18.70 1.94
CA THR A 374 1.93 17.84 3.11
C THR A 374 2.23 16.39 2.76
N LYS A 375 1.99 15.98 1.52
CA LYS A 375 2.09 14.59 1.04
C LYS A 375 1.18 13.61 1.79
N LYS A 376 0.16 14.12 2.49
CA LYS A 376 -0.84 13.29 3.16
C LYS A 376 -1.91 12.87 2.17
N ILE A 377 -2.38 11.64 2.31
CA ILE A 377 -3.54 11.15 1.55
C ILE A 377 -4.77 11.85 2.11
N ILE A 378 -5.53 12.51 1.23
CA ILE A 378 -6.72 13.30 1.58
C ILE A 378 -8.01 12.61 1.12
N GLN A 379 -7.93 11.66 0.19
CA GLN A 379 -9.08 10.89 -0.24
C GLN A 379 -8.68 9.56 -0.88
N VAL A 380 -9.47 8.52 -0.64
CA VAL A 380 -9.38 7.23 -1.33
C VAL A 380 -10.79 6.82 -1.75
N ALA A 381 -10.93 6.34 -2.98
CA ALA A 381 -12.17 5.70 -3.45
C ALA A 381 -11.84 4.32 -4.02
N ASN A 382 -12.63 3.32 -3.62
CA ASN A 382 -12.59 1.99 -4.20
C ASN A 382 -13.84 1.79 -5.04
N THR A 383 -13.67 1.53 -6.33
CA THR A 383 -14.76 1.22 -7.25
C THR A 383 -14.69 -0.24 -7.65
N ASP A 384 -15.79 -0.96 -7.53
CA ASP A 384 -15.98 -2.29 -8.10
C ASP A 384 -16.50 -2.17 -9.54
N LYS A 385 -16.02 -3.04 -10.44
CA LYS A 385 -16.42 -3.08 -11.85
C LYS A 385 -17.94 -3.16 -12.06
N ARG A 386 -18.69 -3.72 -11.11
CA ARG A 386 -20.16 -3.80 -11.15
C ARG A 386 -20.80 -2.42 -11.06
N GLU A 387 -20.16 -1.46 -10.41
CA GLU A 387 -20.60 -0.07 -10.32
C GLU A 387 -20.45 0.65 -11.67
N THR A 388 -19.57 0.15 -12.54
CA THR A 388 -19.36 0.66 -13.90
C THR A 388 -19.98 -0.20 -14.98
N GLN A 389 -21.06 -0.93 -14.65
CA GLN A 389 -21.79 -1.80 -15.59
C GLN A 389 -20.90 -2.87 -16.24
N GLY A 390 -19.84 -3.30 -15.54
CA GLY A 390 -18.90 -4.29 -16.06
C GLY A 390 -17.79 -3.71 -16.94
N ASN A 391 -17.64 -2.39 -17.02
CA ASN A 391 -16.62 -1.75 -17.85
C ASN A 391 -15.44 -1.26 -17.01
N SER A 392 -14.28 -1.91 -17.15
CA SER A 392 -13.07 -1.56 -16.39
C SER A 392 -12.40 -0.27 -16.86
N THR A 393 -12.56 0.15 -18.11
CA THR A 393 -11.88 1.33 -18.68
C THR A 393 -12.45 2.66 -18.17
N ILE A 394 -13.60 2.62 -17.51
CA ILE A 394 -14.23 3.81 -16.92
C ILE A 394 -14.17 3.82 -15.39
N MET A 395 -13.61 2.77 -14.77
CA MET A 395 -13.53 2.67 -13.31
C MET A 395 -12.66 3.76 -12.71
N GLU A 396 -11.50 4.03 -13.33
CA GLU A 396 -10.62 5.09 -12.86
C GLU A 396 -11.31 6.45 -12.92
N LYS A 397 -12.01 6.75 -14.02
CA LYS A 397 -12.80 7.98 -14.16
C LYS A 397 -13.90 8.06 -13.09
N ALA A 398 -14.61 6.96 -12.83
CA ALA A 398 -15.68 6.92 -11.83
C ALA A 398 -15.12 7.17 -10.42
N ALA A 399 -14.05 6.49 -10.04
CA ALA A 399 -13.37 6.67 -8.76
C ALA A 399 -12.79 8.09 -8.61
N PHE A 400 -12.18 8.63 -9.67
CA PHE A 400 -11.71 10.01 -9.74
C PHE A 400 -12.84 11.01 -9.45
N ILE A 401 -14.00 10.85 -10.10
CA ILE A 401 -15.16 11.72 -9.88
C ILE A 401 -15.60 11.65 -8.42
N GLN A 402 -15.73 10.44 -7.83
CA GLN A 402 -16.09 10.29 -6.42
C GLN A 402 -15.11 11.01 -5.49
N CYS A 403 -13.81 10.92 -5.77
CA CYS A 403 -12.79 11.59 -4.96
C CYS A 403 -12.87 13.11 -5.07
N VAL A 404 -12.84 13.63 -6.31
CA VAL A 404 -12.78 15.08 -6.56
C VAL A 404 -14.08 15.76 -6.18
N ASP A 405 -15.23 15.12 -6.39
CA ASP A 405 -16.53 15.66 -6.00
C ASP A 405 -16.69 15.76 -4.48
N ARG A 406 -16.13 14.82 -3.71
CA ARG A 406 -16.10 14.94 -2.25
C ARG A 406 -15.15 16.04 -1.80
N LEU A 407 -13.94 16.11 -2.38
CA LEU A 407 -12.92 17.07 -1.95
C LEU A 407 -13.35 18.52 -2.21
N ARG A 408 -13.99 18.81 -3.35
CA ARG A 408 -14.45 20.18 -3.65
C ARG A 408 -15.53 20.70 -2.69
N ASP A 409 -16.27 19.80 -2.04
CA ASP A 409 -17.28 20.17 -1.05
C ASP A 409 -16.63 20.46 0.31
N GLU A 410 -15.38 20.04 0.53
CA GLU A 410 -14.68 20.10 1.81
C GLU A 410 -13.50 21.09 1.82
N ILE A 411 -12.86 21.35 0.68
CA ILE A 411 -11.65 22.20 0.52
C ILE A 411 -11.67 23.03 -0.77
N THR A 412 -10.87 24.10 -0.81
CA THR A 412 -10.65 24.92 -2.00
C THR A 412 -9.61 24.28 -2.92
N LEU A 413 -10.05 23.42 -3.84
CA LEU A 413 -9.17 22.74 -4.79
C LEU A 413 -8.79 23.67 -5.96
N SER A 414 -7.52 24.06 -6.05
CA SER A 414 -7.02 24.97 -7.11
C SER A 414 -6.40 24.22 -8.30
N GLU A 415 -5.74 23.09 -8.05
CA GLU A 415 -5.05 22.30 -9.08
C GLU A 415 -5.23 20.80 -8.82
N MET A 416 -5.45 20.03 -9.88
CA MET A 416 -5.44 18.57 -9.87
C MET A 416 -4.41 18.05 -10.86
N CYS A 417 -3.40 17.34 -10.35
CA CYS A 417 -2.40 16.65 -11.14
C CYS A 417 -2.78 15.18 -11.29
N THR A 418 -2.86 14.68 -12.52
CA THR A 418 -3.12 13.26 -12.80
C THR A 418 -2.21 12.75 -13.91
N ASP A 419 -2.30 11.46 -14.19
CA ASP A 419 -1.81 10.90 -15.44
C ASP A 419 -2.49 11.51 -16.65
N ALA A 420 -1.86 11.33 -17.82
CA ALA A 420 -2.38 11.79 -19.11
C ALA A 420 -3.57 10.94 -19.60
N HIS A 421 -4.55 10.69 -18.73
CA HIS A 421 -5.75 9.92 -18.99
C HIS A 421 -6.78 10.75 -19.77
N ALA A 422 -7.18 10.30 -20.96
CA ALA A 422 -7.99 11.08 -21.89
C ALA A 422 -9.38 11.39 -21.33
N GLN A 423 -10.02 10.43 -20.66
CA GLN A 423 -11.38 10.64 -20.13
C GLN A 423 -11.40 11.57 -18.92
N ILE A 424 -10.34 11.57 -18.10
CA ILE A 424 -10.19 12.49 -16.97
C ILE A 424 -9.89 13.89 -17.52
N SER A 425 -8.97 13.98 -18.49
CA SER A 425 -8.67 15.21 -19.20
C SER A 425 -9.87 15.90 -19.84
N ALA A 426 -10.87 15.14 -20.31
CA ALA A 426 -12.09 15.70 -20.86
C ALA A 426 -12.92 16.46 -19.80
N LEU A 427 -12.94 15.99 -18.55
CA LEU A 427 -13.71 16.60 -17.45
C LEU A 427 -13.22 18.02 -17.10
N PHE A 428 -11.95 18.34 -17.37
CA PHE A 428 -11.37 19.66 -17.18
C PHE A 428 -11.44 20.56 -18.43
N LYS A 429 -11.75 19.99 -19.59
CA LYS A 429 -11.95 20.77 -20.83
C LYS A 429 -13.39 21.24 -20.98
N THR A 430 -14.32 20.44 -20.46
CA THR A 430 -15.76 20.64 -20.53
C THR A 430 -16.39 20.17 -19.21
N GLY A 431 -17.32 20.95 -18.69
CA GLY A 431 -18.09 20.60 -17.49
C GLY A 431 -17.56 21.28 -16.23
N MET A 432 -18.04 20.76 -15.09
CA MET A 432 -18.01 21.46 -13.81
C MET A 432 -16.62 21.84 -13.31
N TYR A 433 -15.60 21.00 -13.47
CA TYR A 433 -14.25 21.31 -12.97
C TYR A 433 -13.62 22.51 -13.69
N LYS A 434 -13.97 22.70 -14.97
CA LYS A 434 -13.61 23.91 -15.71
C LYS A 434 -14.38 25.12 -15.20
N ASP A 435 -15.67 24.96 -14.93
CA ASP A 435 -16.55 26.07 -14.52
C ASP A 435 -16.15 26.64 -13.14
N VAL A 436 -15.63 25.78 -12.24
CA VAL A 436 -15.08 26.21 -10.94
C VAL A 436 -13.60 26.59 -10.99
N GLY A 437 -12.95 26.48 -12.17
CA GLY A 437 -11.59 26.96 -12.38
C GLY A 437 -10.46 26.06 -11.86
N VAL A 438 -10.69 24.77 -11.63
CA VAL A 438 -9.61 23.85 -11.21
C VAL A 438 -8.63 23.65 -12.37
N GLU A 439 -7.36 23.99 -12.14
CA GLU A 439 -6.28 23.77 -13.11
C GLU A 439 -5.95 22.28 -13.21
N HIS A 440 -5.78 21.75 -14.44
CA HIS A 440 -5.42 20.34 -14.64
C HIS A 440 -4.03 20.19 -15.23
N THR A 441 -3.12 19.72 -14.40
CA THR A 441 -1.72 19.43 -14.73
C THR A 441 -1.48 17.93 -14.89
N PHE A 442 -0.34 17.57 -15.49
CA PHE A 442 0.02 16.18 -15.69
C PHE A 442 1.23 15.79 -14.84
N ASP A 443 1.23 14.53 -14.41
CA ASP A 443 2.34 13.92 -13.71
C ASP A 443 3.60 13.90 -14.60
N MET A 444 4.64 14.59 -14.15
CA MET A 444 5.92 14.74 -14.84
C MET A 444 6.68 13.40 -14.98
N TRP A 445 6.59 12.52 -13.98
CA TRP A 445 7.21 11.20 -14.01
C TRP A 445 6.57 10.31 -15.06
N HIS A 446 5.24 10.23 -15.09
CA HIS A 446 4.52 9.52 -16.13
C HIS A 446 4.76 10.14 -17.52
N GLY A 447 4.86 11.47 -17.61
CA GLY A 447 5.25 12.17 -18.83
C GLY A 447 6.62 11.71 -19.38
N ALA A 448 7.65 11.71 -18.53
CA ALA A 448 9.01 11.30 -18.91
C ALA A 448 9.11 9.80 -19.20
N LYS A 449 8.42 8.96 -18.42
CA LYS A 449 8.30 7.52 -18.66
C LYS A 449 7.67 7.22 -20.02
N ASN A 450 6.56 7.88 -20.35
CA ASN A 450 5.87 7.71 -21.64
C ASN A 450 6.71 8.18 -22.82
N LEU A 451 7.46 9.27 -22.68
CA LEU A 451 8.46 9.68 -23.65
C LEU A 451 9.53 8.58 -23.83
N GLY A 452 10.03 8.03 -22.73
CA GLY A 452 11.00 6.94 -22.73
C GLY A 452 10.49 5.68 -23.44
N LYS A 453 9.22 5.29 -23.23
CA LYS A 453 8.57 4.18 -23.94
C LYS A 453 8.60 4.40 -25.47
N LYS A 454 8.27 5.61 -25.94
CA LYS A 454 8.29 5.96 -27.38
C LYS A 454 9.70 5.90 -27.98
N ILE A 455 10.70 6.44 -27.28
CA ILE A 455 12.10 6.40 -27.73
C ILE A 455 12.60 4.96 -27.76
N HIS A 456 12.24 4.16 -26.75
CA HIS A 456 12.60 2.75 -26.71
C HIS A 456 12.00 1.99 -27.90
N ALA A 457 10.70 2.16 -28.18
CA ALA A 457 10.03 1.54 -29.32
C ALA A 457 10.70 1.92 -30.66
N ALA A 458 11.04 3.19 -30.86
CA ALA A 458 11.79 3.62 -32.04
C ALA A 458 13.20 3.00 -32.08
N GLY A 459 13.87 2.88 -30.94
CA GLY A 459 15.19 2.27 -30.79
C GLY A 459 15.24 0.77 -31.07
N GLN A 460 14.11 0.05 -30.99
CA GLN A 460 14.04 -1.37 -31.36
C GLN A 460 14.19 -1.61 -32.87
N GLN A 461 14.00 -0.58 -33.70
CA GLN A 461 14.22 -0.69 -35.14
C GLN A 461 15.72 -0.85 -35.45
N ARG A 462 16.05 -1.73 -36.41
CA ARG A 462 17.44 -2.14 -36.70
C ARG A 462 18.41 -0.98 -36.94
N GLU A 463 17.95 0.08 -37.59
CA GLU A 463 18.75 1.27 -37.94
C GLU A 463 18.67 2.41 -36.91
N CYS A 464 17.92 2.21 -35.83
CA CYS A 464 17.66 3.23 -34.80
C CYS A 464 18.18 2.83 -33.41
N LYS A 465 18.90 1.71 -33.28
CA LYS A 465 19.41 1.20 -32.00
C LYS A 465 20.20 2.21 -31.17
N ILE A 466 20.85 3.18 -31.82
CA ILE A 466 21.56 4.27 -31.15
C ILE A 466 20.64 5.09 -30.21
N LEU A 467 19.34 5.16 -30.49
CA LEU A 467 18.35 5.83 -29.62
C LEU A 467 18.25 5.19 -28.24
N LEU A 468 18.54 3.89 -28.11
CA LEU A 468 18.53 3.19 -26.83
C LEU A 468 19.62 3.73 -25.89
N GLN A 469 20.78 4.11 -26.43
CA GLN A 469 21.89 4.69 -25.66
C GLN A 469 21.57 6.11 -25.15
N TRP A 470 20.77 6.85 -25.93
CA TRP A 470 20.37 8.23 -25.65
C TRP A 470 19.05 8.36 -24.87
N LYS A 471 18.27 7.28 -24.74
CA LYS A 471 16.94 7.27 -24.09
C LYS A 471 16.97 7.98 -22.73
N LYS A 472 17.92 7.62 -21.87
CA LYS A 472 18.04 8.17 -20.51
C LYS A 472 18.31 9.68 -20.53
N ASP A 473 19.27 10.13 -21.35
CA ASP A 473 19.63 11.54 -21.42
C ASP A 473 18.50 12.38 -22.00
N ILE A 474 17.79 11.86 -23.00
CA ILE A 474 16.63 12.54 -23.59
C ILE A 474 15.51 12.70 -22.56
N CYS A 475 15.17 11.65 -21.81
CA CYS A 475 14.18 11.73 -20.74
C CYS A 475 14.60 12.72 -19.64
N ASN A 476 15.88 12.72 -19.25
CA ASN A 476 16.42 13.67 -18.29
C ASN A 476 16.42 15.10 -18.82
N HIS A 477 16.70 15.31 -20.10
CA HIS A 477 16.62 16.63 -20.73
C HIS A 477 15.18 17.14 -20.78
N PHE A 478 14.20 16.27 -21.08
CA PHE A 478 12.78 16.64 -21.01
C PHE A 478 12.38 17.07 -19.61
N TRP A 479 12.75 16.28 -18.60
CA TRP A 479 12.54 16.58 -17.19
C TRP A 479 13.17 17.94 -16.80
N PHE A 480 14.43 18.16 -17.17
CA PHE A 480 15.13 19.43 -16.96
C PHE A 480 14.43 20.60 -17.66
N CYS A 481 14.01 20.45 -18.92
CA CYS A 481 13.30 21.48 -19.66
C CYS A 481 11.99 21.87 -18.96
N CYS A 482 11.17 20.89 -18.54
CA CYS A 482 9.92 21.16 -17.84
C CYS A 482 10.12 21.84 -16.49
N LYS A 483 11.21 21.52 -15.79
CA LYS A 483 11.56 22.11 -14.50
C LYS A 483 12.05 23.55 -14.60
N MET A 484 12.86 23.84 -15.62
CA MET A 484 13.56 25.12 -15.76
C MET A 484 12.82 26.15 -16.61
N ALA A 485 11.87 25.72 -17.42
CA ALA A 485 11.09 26.60 -18.26
C ALA A 485 9.97 27.27 -17.45
N ASP A 486 9.92 28.60 -17.50
CA ASP A 486 8.86 29.43 -16.92
C ASP A 486 7.62 29.52 -17.84
N ASN A 487 7.78 29.20 -19.13
CA ASN A 487 6.71 29.18 -20.11
C ASN A 487 7.02 28.21 -21.28
N TYR A 488 6.03 28.01 -22.14
CA TYR A 488 6.12 27.09 -23.27
C TYR A 488 7.22 27.48 -24.27
N ASP A 489 7.41 28.77 -24.55
CA ASP A 489 8.40 29.23 -25.53
C ASP A 489 9.83 28.92 -25.05
N ARG A 490 10.10 29.15 -23.76
CA ARG A 490 11.36 28.78 -23.13
C ARG A 490 11.57 27.27 -23.12
N PHE A 491 10.54 26.50 -22.78
CA PHE A 491 10.60 25.04 -22.89
C PHE A 491 10.96 24.62 -24.32
N PHE A 492 10.25 25.16 -25.31
CA PHE A 492 10.39 24.74 -26.70
C PHE A 492 11.78 25.06 -27.24
N ALA A 493 12.34 26.23 -26.90
CA ALA A 493 13.72 26.60 -27.25
C ALA A 493 14.75 25.62 -26.67
N MET A 494 14.62 25.25 -25.39
CA MET A 494 15.50 24.27 -24.74
C MET A 494 15.32 22.86 -25.32
N TRP A 495 14.07 22.49 -25.61
CA TRP A 495 13.69 21.16 -26.07
C TRP A 495 14.15 20.91 -27.51
N ILE A 496 14.00 21.88 -28.42
CA ILE A 496 14.42 21.71 -29.81
C ILE A 496 15.95 21.65 -29.95
N GLY A 497 16.68 22.30 -29.05
CA GLY A 497 18.15 22.21 -28.96
C GLY A 497 18.66 20.78 -28.81
N LEU A 498 17.83 19.86 -28.28
CA LEU A 498 18.14 18.43 -28.19
C LEU A 498 18.55 17.84 -29.55
N LEU A 499 17.89 18.21 -30.65
CA LEU A 499 18.18 17.65 -31.99
C LEU A 499 19.54 18.03 -32.53
N HIS A 500 20.11 19.14 -32.05
CA HIS A 500 21.47 19.56 -32.35
C HIS A 500 22.43 18.84 -31.40
N HIS A 501 22.13 18.87 -30.11
CA HIS A 501 22.96 18.29 -29.06
C HIS A 501 23.28 16.81 -29.30
N VAL A 502 22.28 15.98 -29.61
CA VAL A 502 22.50 14.53 -29.85
C VAL A 502 23.36 14.22 -31.09
N THR A 503 23.64 15.23 -31.93
CA THR A 503 24.50 15.12 -33.12
C THR A 503 25.90 15.72 -32.92
N GLY A 504 26.21 16.19 -31.71
CA GLY A 504 27.47 16.88 -31.39
C GLY A 504 27.50 18.34 -31.83
N GLU A 505 26.36 18.91 -32.27
CA GLU A 505 26.24 20.33 -32.59
C GLU A 505 25.82 21.09 -31.33
N HIS A 506 26.74 21.81 -30.70
CA HIS A 506 26.49 22.57 -29.46
C HIS A 506 26.23 24.06 -29.69
N GLU A 507 26.42 24.55 -30.91
CA GLU A 507 26.11 25.90 -31.35
C GLU A 507 25.32 25.84 -32.66
N TRP A 508 24.24 26.62 -32.76
CA TRP A 508 23.42 26.71 -33.98
C TRP A 508 22.92 28.13 -34.19
N SER A 509 22.26 28.39 -35.31
CA SER A 509 21.99 29.75 -35.81
C SER A 509 21.19 30.66 -34.88
N LEU A 510 20.53 30.11 -33.85
CA LEU A 510 19.59 30.84 -32.98
C LEU A 510 19.81 30.60 -31.48
N ASP A 511 20.62 29.63 -31.06
CA ASP A 511 20.91 29.35 -29.65
C ASP A 511 22.15 28.44 -29.53
N ALA A 512 22.56 28.15 -28.30
CA ALA A 512 23.63 27.22 -27.99
C ALA A 512 23.30 26.39 -26.74
N CYS A 513 24.04 25.30 -26.53
CA CYS A 513 23.93 24.51 -25.30
C CYS A 513 24.33 25.35 -24.07
N ARG A 514 23.52 25.27 -23.00
CA ARG A 514 23.71 26.05 -21.76
C ARG A 514 24.36 25.20 -20.66
N HIS A 515 25.51 24.61 -20.99
CA HIS A 515 26.33 23.87 -20.04
C HIS A 515 27.81 24.12 -20.31
N ASP A 516 28.62 24.04 -19.27
CA ASP A 516 30.08 24.05 -19.40
C ASP A 516 30.57 22.80 -20.15
N PRO A 517 31.82 22.79 -20.68
CA PRO A 517 32.39 21.60 -21.29
C PRO A 517 32.26 20.38 -20.37
N LEU A 518 31.62 19.32 -20.86
CA LEU A 518 31.43 18.10 -20.08
C LEU A 518 32.82 17.48 -19.81
N VAL A 519 33.15 17.31 -18.53
CA VAL A 519 34.50 16.92 -18.05
C VAL A 519 34.86 15.49 -18.45
N ASP A 520 33.86 14.68 -18.78
CA ASP A 520 34.01 13.34 -19.36
C ASP A 520 33.43 13.35 -20.78
N GLU A 521 34.24 13.04 -21.80
CA GLU A 521 33.69 12.68 -23.10
C GLU A 521 32.75 11.50 -22.88
N PRO A 522 31.43 11.62 -23.14
CA PRO A 522 30.56 10.48 -23.05
C PRO A 522 31.10 9.46 -24.04
N ASN A 523 31.37 8.24 -23.57
CA ASN A 523 31.70 7.06 -24.39
C ASN A 523 30.50 6.64 -25.30
N LYS A 524 29.65 7.59 -25.70
CA LYS A 524 28.41 7.40 -26.45
C LYS A 524 28.62 7.87 -27.88
N ASP A 525 28.16 7.06 -28.82
CA ASP A 525 28.18 7.42 -30.22
C ASP A 525 27.16 8.55 -30.48
N TRP A 526 27.58 9.56 -31.24
CA TRP A 526 26.69 10.62 -31.71
C TRP A 526 25.69 10.09 -32.72
N ILE A 527 24.45 10.60 -32.66
CA ILE A 527 23.46 10.30 -33.68
C ILE A 527 23.86 11.03 -34.96
N LYS A 528 24.08 10.29 -36.05
CA LYS A 528 24.38 10.90 -37.35
C LYS A 528 23.21 11.77 -37.82
N LYS A 529 23.45 13.06 -38.05
CA LYS A 529 22.45 14.02 -38.55
C LYS A 529 21.80 13.53 -39.86
N GLY A 530 20.48 13.61 -39.93
CA GLY A 530 19.70 13.16 -41.09
C GLY A 530 19.58 11.63 -41.26
N SER A 531 20.17 10.83 -40.37
CA SER A 531 19.96 9.38 -40.33
C SER A 531 18.51 9.02 -40.00
N LYS A 532 18.13 7.75 -40.21
CA LYS A 532 16.79 7.25 -39.80
C LYS A 532 16.54 7.43 -38.30
N ALA A 533 17.56 7.18 -37.47
CA ALA A 533 17.48 7.41 -36.02
C ALA A 533 17.20 8.89 -35.69
N HIS A 534 17.91 9.82 -36.33
CA HIS A 534 17.72 11.26 -36.14
C HIS A 534 16.33 11.74 -36.56
N LYS A 535 15.81 11.23 -37.69
CA LYS A 535 14.45 11.53 -38.17
C LYS A 535 13.37 10.96 -37.24
N ALA A 536 13.51 9.70 -36.83
CA ALA A 536 12.57 9.06 -35.88
C ALA A 536 12.54 9.80 -34.54
N LEU A 537 13.70 10.23 -34.03
CA LEU A 537 13.76 11.08 -32.84
C LEU A 537 13.05 12.43 -33.07
N SER A 538 13.32 13.09 -34.20
CA SER A 538 12.67 14.35 -34.58
C SER A 538 11.15 14.23 -34.61
N GLU A 539 10.61 13.14 -35.17
CA GLU A 539 9.16 12.86 -35.20
C GLU A 539 8.55 12.70 -33.80
N ILE A 540 9.28 12.04 -32.87
CA ILE A 540 8.84 11.89 -31.48
C ILE A 540 8.82 13.23 -30.77
N ILE A 541 9.94 13.98 -30.84
CA ILE A 541 10.12 15.18 -30.02
C ILE A 541 9.36 16.40 -30.55
N LEU A 542 9.11 16.46 -31.87
CA LEU A 542 8.34 17.51 -32.55
C LEU A 542 6.89 17.10 -32.78
N SER A 543 6.45 15.98 -32.19
CA SER A 543 5.07 15.51 -32.30
C SER A 543 4.10 16.60 -31.81
N GLU A 544 3.22 17.07 -32.69
CA GLU A 544 2.23 18.12 -32.37
C GLU A 544 1.37 17.72 -31.16
N ARG A 545 0.95 16.44 -31.10
CA ARG A 545 0.17 15.92 -29.97
C ARG A 545 0.95 15.95 -28.65
N PHE A 546 2.24 15.65 -28.68
CA PHE A 546 3.10 15.72 -27.49
C PHE A 546 3.27 17.18 -27.03
N LEU A 547 3.68 18.05 -27.96
CA LEU A 547 3.91 19.47 -27.69
C LEU A 547 2.67 20.18 -27.18
N LYS A 548 1.47 19.84 -27.67
CA LYS A 548 0.20 20.38 -27.17
C LYS A 548 -0.06 20.05 -25.69
N ASN A 549 0.48 18.95 -25.19
CA ASN A 549 0.32 18.53 -23.80
C ASN A 549 1.42 19.09 -22.88
N VAL A 550 2.55 19.57 -23.44
CA VAL A 550 3.68 20.09 -22.67
C VAL A 550 3.29 21.14 -21.62
N PRO A 551 2.42 22.13 -21.91
CA PRO A 551 2.06 23.15 -20.92
C PRO A 551 1.57 22.57 -19.59
N LYS A 552 0.94 21.39 -19.61
CA LYS A 552 0.44 20.71 -18.40
C LYS A 552 1.52 20.12 -17.51
N TYR A 553 2.75 19.94 -18.02
CA TYR A 553 3.89 19.46 -17.24
C TYR A 553 4.74 20.60 -16.66
N LEU A 554 4.55 21.86 -17.09
CA LEU A 554 5.41 22.99 -16.70
C LEU A 554 5.24 23.42 -15.24
N LYS A 555 4.12 23.08 -14.60
CA LYS A 555 3.94 23.23 -13.14
C LYS A 555 4.75 22.20 -12.34
N PHE A 556 5.34 21.22 -13.04
CA PHE A 556 6.30 20.26 -12.51
C PHE A 556 5.78 19.54 -11.25
N ARG A 557 4.67 18.84 -11.42
CA ARG A 557 4.05 18.00 -10.38
C ARG A 557 4.41 16.53 -10.58
N GLN A 558 4.47 15.77 -9.48
CA GLN A 558 4.67 14.32 -9.52
C GLN A 558 3.86 13.68 -8.39
N VAL A 559 3.13 12.62 -8.70
CA VAL A 559 2.31 11.84 -7.77
C VAL A 559 3.19 10.87 -6.95
N GLU A 560 4.42 10.58 -7.39
CA GLU A 560 5.31 9.66 -6.69
C GLU A 560 5.88 10.24 -5.37
N LEU A 561 5.62 9.51 -4.28
CA LEU A 561 6.41 9.56 -3.05
C LEU A 561 7.81 9.06 -3.41
N LYS A 562 8.79 9.95 -3.53
CA LYS A 562 10.19 9.55 -3.72
C LYS A 562 10.54 8.47 -2.69
N LYS A 563 10.79 7.25 -3.16
CA LYS A 563 11.73 6.36 -2.47
C LYS A 563 13.08 7.06 -2.57
N ASN A 564 13.41 7.89 -1.59
CA ASN A 564 14.78 8.26 -1.33
C ASN A 564 15.51 6.92 -1.10
N ARG A 565 16.35 6.55 -2.06
CA ARG A 565 17.23 5.38 -1.95
C ARG A 565 18.27 5.62 -0.89
#